data_AF-A0A5E4QGM3-F1
#
_entry.id   AF-A0A5E4QGM3-F1
#
_cell.length_a   1.000
_cell.length_b   1.000
_cell.length_c   1.000
_cell.angle_alpha   90.00
_cell.angle_beta   90.00
_cell.angle_gamma   90.00
#
_symmetry.space_group_name_H-M   'P 1'
#
loop_
_entity.id
_entity.type
_entity.pdbx_description
1 polymer ?
#
loop_
_entity_poly.entity_id
_entity_poly.type
_entity_poly.pdbx_seq_one_letter_code
_entity_poly.pdbx_strand_id
1 'polypeptide(L)'
;MVLWFRKSGGKPIYSFDVRGRSFNKALQWSDPGAFGPRAYFATLTRPASLTLTSVQLDDEGVYRCRVDFKNSPTRNFQIKLTVIVPPHQMLLYDKSGADVSGIIGPLEEGSTLVLVCEDVRSQL
;
A
#
# COMPACT_ATOMS: atom_id res chain seq x y z
N MET A 1 24.01 -1.23 -0.48
CA MET A 1 23.10 -2.35 -0.19
C MET A 1 21.88 -1.80 0.50
N VAL A 2 20.69 -2.32 0.19
CA VAL A 2 19.43 -1.93 0.81
C VAL A 2 18.79 -3.16 1.43
N LEU A 3 18.35 -3.05 2.67
CA LEU A 3 17.70 -4.13 3.42
C LEU A 3 16.40 -3.62 4.02
N TRP A 4 15.35 -4.42 3.94
CA TRP A 4 14.06 -4.13 4.56
C TRP A 4 13.76 -5.13 5.65
N PHE A 5 13.17 -4.65 6.74
CA PHE A 5 12.82 -5.43 7.92
C PHE A 5 11.39 -5.09 8.31
N ARG A 6 10.65 -6.07 8.84
CA ARG A 6 9.45 -5.80 9.63
C ARG A 6 9.89 -5.31 11.02
N LYS A 7 9.21 -4.34 11.64
CA LYS A 7 9.64 -3.73 12.92
C LYS A 7 9.85 -4.76 14.05
N SER A 8 9.06 -5.83 14.06
CA SER A 8 9.16 -6.93 15.03
C SER A 8 10.29 -7.93 14.75
N GLY A 9 10.92 -7.88 13.57
CA GLY A 9 11.88 -8.88 13.11
C GLY A 9 13.33 -8.39 13.16
N GLY A 10 14.23 -9.28 13.61
CA GLY A 10 15.69 -9.05 13.56
C GLY A 10 16.33 -9.37 12.21
N LYS A 11 15.65 -10.15 11.36
CA LYS A 11 16.14 -10.59 10.04
C LYS A 11 15.51 -9.75 8.91
N PRO A 12 16.26 -9.47 7.83
CA PRO A 12 15.69 -8.78 6.68
C PRO A 12 14.67 -9.67 5.97
N ILE A 13 13.60 -9.05 5.45
CA ILE A 13 12.54 -9.68 4.64
C ILE A 13 12.70 -9.39 3.14
N TYR A 14 13.57 -8.43 2.79
CA TYR A 14 13.94 -8.14 1.42
C TYR A 14 15.35 -7.54 1.38
N SER A 15 16.10 -7.82 0.32
CA SER A 15 17.43 -7.28 0.09
C SER A 15 17.66 -6.89 -1.38
N PHE A 16 18.42 -5.82 -1.57
CA PHE A 16 18.90 -5.36 -2.87
C PHE A 16 20.38 -4.96 -2.74
N ASP A 17 21.26 -5.74 -3.37
CA ASP A 17 22.70 -5.59 -3.26
C ASP A 17 23.35 -5.28 -4.62
N VAL A 18 24.11 -4.18 -4.65
CA VAL A 18 24.85 -3.68 -5.81
C VAL A 18 26.36 -3.60 -5.57
N ARG A 19 26.87 -4.18 -4.48
CA ARG A 19 28.32 -4.15 -4.19
C ARG A 19 29.11 -4.85 -5.29
N GLY A 20 30.04 -4.13 -5.91
CA GLY A 20 30.89 -4.64 -7.00
C GLY A 20 30.16 -4.89 -8.33
N ARG A 21 28.94 -4.35 -8.50
CA ARG A 21 28.10 -4.57 -9.68
C ARG A 21 27.29 -3.32 -10.03
N SER A 22 26.85 -3.23 -11.28
CA SER A 22 25.94 -2.18 -11.74
C SER A 22 24.52 -2.42 -11.22
N PHE A 23 23.70 -1.37 -11.15
CA PHE A 23 22.32 -1.46 -10.63
C PHE A 23 21.44 -2.47 -11.37
N ASN A 24 21.61 -2.60 -12.69
CA ASN A 24 20.88 -3.57 -13.52
C ASN A 24 21.29 -5.03 -13.29
N LYS A 25 22.39 -5.28 -12.56
CA LYS A 25 22.85 -6.62 -12.19
C LYS A 25 22.71 -6.86 -10.70
N ALA A 26 21.93 -6.06 -9.97
CA ALA A 26 21.76 -6.20 -8.53
C ALA A 26 21.33 -7.61 -8.14
N LEU A 27 21.87 -8.11 -7.02
CA LEU A 27 21.33 -9.31 -6.39
C LEU A 27 20.14 -8.88 -5.54
N GLN A 28 18.99 -9.47 -5.83
CA GLN A 28 17.77 -9.24 -5.07
C GLN A 28 17.27 -10.54 -4.47
N TRP A 29 16.71 -10.44 -3.27
CA TRP A 29 16.07 -11.55 -2.59
C TRP A 29 14.90 -11.03 -1.77
N SER A 30 13.84 -11.82 -1.72
CA SER A 30 12.59 -11.54 -1.02
C SER A 30 12.19 -12.78 -0.24
N ASP A 31 11.84 -12.62 1.03
CA ASP A 31 11.45 -13.72 1.91
C ASP A 31 10.09 -14.31 1.44
N PRO A 32 10.01 -15.61 1.10
CA PRO A 32 8.76 -16.27 0.71
C PRO A 32 7.65 -16.20 1.76
N GLY A 33 8.00 -16.15 3.05
CA GLY A 33 7.03 -16.03 4.15
C GLY A 33 6.59 -14.61 4.45
N ALA A 34 7.15 -13.61 3.77
CA ALA A 34 6.71 -12.22 3.85
C ALA A 34 6.15 -11.75 2.51
N PHE A 35 6.98 -11.15 1.66
CA PHE A 35 6.52 -10.62 0.37
C PHE A 35 6.57 -11.63 -0.77
N GLY A 36 7.43 -12.66 -0.66
CA GLY A 36 7.67 -13.61 -1.73
C GLY A 36 7.93 -12.90 -3.07
N PRO A 37 7.31 -13.32 -4.18
CA PRO A 37 7.55 -12.71 -5.49
C PRO A 37 6.91 -11.33 -5.69
N ARG A 38 6.13 -10.83 -4.72
CA ARG A 38 5.33 -9.60 -4.87
C ARG A 38 6.14 -8.31 -4.70
N ALA A 39 7.36 -8.39 -4.18
CA ALA A 39 8.19 -7.22 -3.91
C ALA A 39 9.30 -7.02 -4.95
N TYR A 40 9.48 -5.77 -5.39
CA TYR A 40 10.61 -5.35 -6.21
C TYR A 40 11.10 -3.95 -5.83
N PHE A 41 12.40 -3.71 -5.97
CA PHE A 41 12.99 -2.41 -5.61
C PHE A 41 13.08 -1.49 -6.84
N ALA A 42 12.33 -0.40 -6.81
CA ALA A 42 12.34 0.63 -7.84
C ALA A 42 13.47 1.63 -7.57
N THR A 43 14.54 1.56 -8.35
CA THR A 43 15.71 2.44 -8.21
C THR A 43 15.58 3.77 -8.95
N LEU A 44 14.67 3.85 -9.93
CA LEU A 44 14.46 5.04 -10.75
C LEU A 44 13.49 6.05 -10.12
N THR A 45 12.73 5.64 -9.10
CA THR A 45 11.84 6.54 -8.35
C THR A 45 12.65 7.47 -7.44
N ARG A 46 12.10 8.66 -7.15
CA ARG A 46 12.70 9.64 -6.22
C ARG A 46 11.68 9.99 -5.13
N PRO A 47 11.85 9.50 -3.89
CA PRO A 47 12.91 8.60 -3.45
C PRO A 47 12.78 7.18 -4.04
N ALA A 48 13.88 6.43 -4.06
CA ALA A 48 13.86 5.01 -4.43
C ALA A 48 13.00 4.23 -3.43
N SER A 49 12.18 3.30 -3.92
CA SER A 49 11.11 2.67 -3.14
C SER A 49 11.08 1.16 -3.30
N LEU A 50 10.64 0.46 -2.25
CA LEU A 50 10.22 -0.94 -2.36
C LEU A 50 8.75 -0.94 -2.78
N THR A 51 8.45 -1.54 -3.93
CA THR A 51 7.09 -1.67 -4.44
C THR A 51 6.59 -3.08 -4.16
N LEU A 52 5.34 -3.16 -3.69
CA LEU A 52 4.64 -4.41 -3.40
C LEU A 52 3.41 -4.51 -4.30
N THR A 53 3.28 -5.61 -5.05
CA THR A 53 2.09 -5.91 -5.85
C THR A 53 1.12 -6.78 -5.06
N SER A 54 -0.19 -6.71 -5.38
CA SER A 54 -1.24 -7.49 -4.70
C SER A 54 -1.12 -7.41 -3.17
N VAL A 55 -1.24 -6.18 -2.65
CA VAL A 55 -1.15 -5.87 -1.21
C VAL A 55 -2.26 -6.60 -0.46
N GLN A 56 -1.91 -7.19 0.68
CA GLN A 56 -2.79 -7.92 1.58
C GLN A 56 -2.90 -7.20 2.92
N LEU A 57 -3.96 -7.47 3.68
CA LEU A 57 -4.15 -6.91 5.03
C LEU A 57 -2.97 -7.19 5.96
N ASP A 58 -2.43 -8.41 5.90
CA ASP A 58 -1.28 -8.83 6.71
C ASP A 58 0.03 -8.14 6.33
N ASP A 59 0.08 -7.41 5.21
CA ASP A 59 1.21 -6.54 4.87
C ASP A 59 1.19 -5.24 5.71
N GLU A 60 0.06 -4.90 6.36
CA GLU A 60 -0.01 -3.74 7.24
C GLU A 60 1.04 -3.80 8.36
N GLY A 61 1.65 -2.65 8.64
CA GLY A 61 2.56 -2.52 9.77
C GLY A 61 3.69 -1.54 9.55
N VAL A 62 4.65 -1.59 10.46
CA VAL A 62 5.82 -0.73 10.44
C VAL A 62 7.02 -1.49 9.91
N TYR A 63 7.72 -0.88 8.97
CA TYR A 63 8.90 -1.39 8.29
C TYR A 63 10.10 -0.51 8.57
N ARG A 64 11.29 -1.12 8.54
CA ARG A 64 12.56 -0.41 8.60
C ARG A 64 13.36 -0.67 7.33
N CYS A 65 13.76 0.40 6.65
CA CYS A 65 14.69 0.35 5.53
C CYS A 65 16.09 0.74 6.04
N ARG A 66 17.08 -0.11 5.83
CA ARG A 66 18.50 0.15 6.11
C ARG A 66 19.25 0.26 4.79
N VAL A 67 19.96 1.36 4.60
CA VAL A 67 20.78 1.63 3.42
C VAL A 67 22.23 1.74 3.84
N ASP A 68 23.05 0.81 3.35
CA ASP A 68 24.50 0.80 3.55
C ASP A 68 25.19 1.40 2.32
N PHE A 69 25.93 2.49 2.56
CA PHE A 69 26.75 3.17 1.56
C PHE A 69 28.22 2.73 1.67
N LYS A 70 28.96 2.84 0.56
CA LYS A 70 30.38 2.45 0.55
C LYS A 70 31.25 3.38 1.40
N ASN A 71 31.02 4.69 1.28
CA ASN A 71 31.87 5.74 1.87
C ASN A 71 31.06 6.70 2.76
N SER A 72 29.89 6.28 3.24
CA SER A 72 29.03 7.14 4.06
C SER A 72 28.33 6.30 5.13
N PRO A 73 27.93 6.92 6.25
CA PRO A 73 27.23 6.20 7.31
C PRO A 73 25.95 5.52 6.81
N THR A 74 25.64 4.36 7.38
CA THR A 74 24.37 3.68 7.16
C THR A 74 23.21 4.59 7.55
N ARG A 75 22.18 4.64 6.70
CA ARG A 75 20.93 5.34 6.98
C ARG A 75 19.82 4.35 7.31
N ASN A 76 19.00 4.66 8.29
CA ASN A 76 17.82 3.88 8.65
C ASN A 76 16.58 4.75 8.53
N PHE A 77 15.53 4.20 7.93
CA PHE A 77 14.23 4.85 7.76
C PHE A 77 13.15 3.95 8.33
N GLN A 78 12.16 4.53 9.00
CA GLN A 78 10.98 3.83 9.47
C GLN A 78 9.77 4.26 8.63
N ILE A 79 9.00 3.30 8.15
CA ILE A 79 7.87 3.51 7.24
C ILE A 79 6.66 2.77 7.81
N LYS A 80 5.50 3.42 7.91
CA LYS A 80 4.24 2.77 8.28
C LYS A 80 3.42 2.54 7.02
N LEU A 81 3.19 1.28 6.67
CA LEU A 81 2.23 0.89 5.64
C LEU A 81 0.87 0.72 6.33
N THR A 82 -0.14 1.42 5.81
CA THR A 82 -1.55 1.25 6.20
C THR A 82 -2.29 0.70 4.99
N VAL A 83 -3.03 -0.39 5.17
CA VAL A 83 -3.74 -1.06 4.09
C VAL A 83 -5.21 -0.67 4.20
N ILE A 84 -5.69 0.06 3.19
CA ILE A 84 -7.10 0.43 3.09
C ILE A 84 -7.85 -0.61 2.28
N VAL A 85 -8.98 -1.09 2.82
CA VAL A 85 -9.89 -2.00 2.12
C VAL A 85 -11.09 -1.20 1.64
N PRO A 86 -11.44 -1.25 0.34
CA PRO A 86 -12.66 -0.62 -0.16
C PRO A 86 -13.90 -1.19 0.54
N PRO A 87 -14.96 -0.39 0.73
CA PRO A 87 -16.20 -0.90 1.30
C PRO A 87 -16.78 -2.00 0.42
N HIS A 88 -17.39 -3.00 1.06
CA HIS A 88 -17.95 -4.16 0.36
C HIS A 88 -19.24 -3.76 -0.39
N GLN A 89 -19.96 -2.79 0.14
CA GLN A 89 -21.20 -2.29 -0.44
C GLN A 89 -21.29 -0.77 -0.22
N MET A 90 -21.73 -0.08 -1.26
CA MET A 90 -22.15 1.33 -1.18
C MET A 90 -23.67 1.38 -1.17
N LEU A 91 -24.23 2.19 -0.28
CA LEU A 91 -25.65 2.44 -0.19
C LEU A 91 -25.92 3.91 -0.54
N LEU A 92 -26.93 4.14 -1.38
CA LEU A 92 -27.30 5.47 -1.85
C LEU A 92 -28.73 5.76 -1.42
N TYR A 93 -28.92 6.87 -0.72
CA TYR A 93 -30.22 7.26 -0.17
C TYR A 93 -30.59 8.68 -0.57
N ASP A 94 -31.89 8.98 -0.62
CA ASP A 94 -32.37 10.35 -0.72
C ASP A 94 -32.48 11.03 0.67
N LYS A 95 -32.93 12.30 0.69
CA LYS A 95 -33.16 13.05 1.94
C LYS A 95 -34.16 12.40 2.92
N SER A 96 -34.99 11.50 2.46
CA SER A 96 -35.99 10.78 3.27
C SER A 96 -35.45 9.46 3.83
N GLY A 97 -34.26 9.04 3.40
CA GLY A 97 -33.66 7.75 3.74
C GLY A 97 -34.11 6.60 2.83
N ALA A 98 -34.79 6.90 1.72
CA ALA A 98 -35.17 5.88 0.74
C ALA A 98 -33.96 5.45 -0.09
N ASP A 99 -33.74 4.15 -0.27
CA ASP A 99 -32.70 3.62 -1.17
C ASP A 99 -33.04 4.02 -2.61
N VAL A 100 -32.07 4.66 -3.27
CA VAL A 100 -32.20 5.19 -4.63
C VAL A 100 -31.14 4.61 -5.57
N SER A 101 -30.79 3.34 -5.38
CA SER A 101 -29.94 2.61 -6.31
C SER A 101 -30.53 2.56 -7.73
N GLY A 102 -29.80 3.09 -8.72
CA GLY A 102 -30.18 3.08 -10.14
C GLY A 102 -30.66 4.42 -10.68
N ILE A 103 -31.83 4.44 -11.34
CA ILE A 103 -32.41 5.65 -11.95
C ILE A 103 -33.25 6.39 -10.91
N ILE A 104 -32.91 7.65 -10.66
CA ILE A 104 -33.57 8.51 -9.68
C ILE A 104 -34.56 9.43 -10.39
N GLY A 105 -35.84 9.33 -10.04
CA GLY A 105 -36.89 10.20 -10.56
C GLY A 105 -38.26 9.52 -10.65
N PRO A 106 -39.28 10.24 -11.17
CA PRO A 106 -39.23 11.59 -11.73
C PRO A 106 -39.00 12.68 -10.67
N LEU A 107 -38.25 13.73 -11.03
CA LEU A 107 -37.96 14.88 -10.17
C LEU A 107 -38.58 16.15 -10.77
N GLU A 108 -39.04 17.06 -9.92
CA GLU A 108 -39.56 18.35 -10.39
C GLU A 108 -38.44 19.29 -10.80
N GLU A 109 -38.60 19.95 -11.94
CA GLU A 109 -37.67 20.99 -12.39
C GLU A 109 -37.59 22.13 -11.37
N GLY A 110 -36.36 22.55 -11.03
CA GLY A 110 -36.10 23.55 -9.99
C GLY A 110 -36.05 23.03 -8.56
N SER A 111 -36.36 21.75 -8.32
CA SER A 111 -36.21 21.13 -7.00
C SER A 111 -34.75 20.85 -6.63
N THR A 112 -34.43 20.84 -5.33
CA THR A 112 -33.12 20.43 -4.82
C THR A 112 -33.08 18.92 -4.60
N LEU A 113 -32.24 18.22 -5.36
CA LEU A 113 -31.92 16.81 -5.16
C LEU A 113 -30.81 16.67 -4.10
N VAL A 114 -31.06 15.86 -3.07
CA VAL A 114 -30.06 15.51 -2.05
C VAL A 114 -29.89 14.00 -2.06
N LEU A 115 -28.64 13.56 -2.26
CA LEU A 115 -28.24 12.16 -2.23
C LEU A 115 -27.20 11.98 -1.13
N VAL A 116 -27.38 10.93 -0.33
CA VAL A 116 -26.48 10.52 0.73
C VAL A 116 -25.83 9.21 0.31
N CYS A 117 -24.51 9.16 0.32
CA CYS A 117 -23.75 7.96 0.07
C CYS A 117 -23.19 7.46 1.39
N GLU A 118 -23.48 6.20 1.72
CA GLU A 118 -22.98 5.53 2.91
C GLU A 118 -22.15 4.30 2.53
N ASP A 119 -20.97 4.17 3.11
CA ASP A 119 -20.10 3.02 2.93
C ASP A 119 -20.35 1.99 4.04
N VAL A 120 -20.75 0.77 3.67
CA VAL A 120 -20.82 -0.33 4.64
C VAL A 120 -19.44 -0.95 4.73
N ARG A 121 -18.76 -0.69 5.86
CA ARG A 121 -17.50 -1.36 6.18
C ARG A 121 -17.76 -2.85 6.37
N SER A 122 -16.97 -3.68 5.68
CA SER A 122 -16.86 -5.09 6.02
C SER A 122 -16.34 -5.17 7.46
N GLN A 123 -17.14 -5.75 8.35
CA GLN A 123 -16.60 -6.28 9.60
C GLN A 123 -15.75 -7.49 9.20
N LEU A 124 -14.45 -7.43 9.51
CA LEU A 124 -13.56 -8.59 9.53
C LEU A 124 -13.58 -9.17 10.93
#